data_AF-A0A7X1VLG9-F1
#
_entry.id   AF-A0A7X1VLG9-F1
#
_cell.length_a   1.000
_cell.length_b   1.000
_cell.length_c   1.000
_cell.angle_alpha   90.00
_cell.angle_beta   90.00
_cell.angle_gamma   90.00
#
_symmetry.space_group_name_H-M   'P 1'
#
loop_
_entity.id
_entity.type
_entity.pdbx_description
1 polymer ?
#
loop_
_entity_poly.entity_id
_entity_poly.type
_entity_poly.pdbx_seq_one_letter_code
_entity_poly.pdbx_strand_id
1 'polypeptide(L)'
;MDKCREEFEKQKYWIGLFRADVDFDMTLGKFGRYVSNGSRRIDAMYLESFNEKWEAWANAWQHQQAKVEELKATIKGNHGRIAELERLNRVKAQAIIDLHQEITELKASHHGEVIGHEVHFKKIKQERDELQALYTQQGINMLKLQKRVDAALKETQFALQYVEEDMRGNHEFLKMAMIRTFKALEQ
;
A
#
# COMPACT_ATOMS: atom_id res chain seq x y z
N MET A 1 43.87 -40.08 16.99
CA MET A 1 43.96 -40.87 18.24
C MET A 1 44.80 -40.16 19.29
N ASP A 2 45.86 -39.46 18.89
CA ASP A 2 46.77 -38.78 19.83
C ASP A 2 46.09 -37.77 20.74
N LYS A 3 45.17 -36.92 20.23
CA LYS A 3 44.41 -35.99 21.08
C LYS A 3 43.57 -36.68 22.17
N CYS A 4 42.98 -37.84 21.88
CA CYS A 4 42.20 -38.59 22.87
C CYS A 4 43.10 -39.15 23.97
N ARG A 5 44.28 -39.65 23.58
CA ARG A 5 45.32 -40.14 24.48
C ARG A 5 45.90 -39.00 25.32
N GLU A 6 46.30 -37.90 24.70
CA GLU A 6 46.82 -36.71 25.38
C GLU A 6 45.85 -36.18 26.45
N GLU A 7 44.55 -36.13 26.16
CA GLU A 7 43.54 -35.69 27.14
C GLU A 7 43.32 -36.69 28.27
N PHE A 8 43.46 -38.00 27.99
CA PHE A 8 43.44 -39.04 29.01
C PHE A 8 44.68 -38.98 29.92
N GLU A 9 45.86 -38.82 29.34
CA GLU A 9 47.13 -38.71 30.05
C GLU A 9 47.26 -37.41 30.87
N LYS A 10 46.46 -36.38 30.57
CA LYS A 10 46.35 -35.18 31.41
C LYS A 10 45.56 -35.42 32.70
N GLN A 11 44.81 -36.52 32.81
CA GLN A 11 44.02 -36.78 33.99
C GLN A 11 44.90 -37.11 35.21
N LYS A 12 44.45 -36.68 36.39
CA LYS A 12 45.15 -36.87 37.66
C LYS A 12 45.49 -38.33 37.96
N TYR A 13 44.75 -39.28 37.38
CA TYR A 13 44.98 -40.73 37.51
C TYR A 13 46.18 -41.28 36.72
N TRP A 14 46.77 -40.49 35.81
CA TRP A 14 47.96 -40.85 35.04
C TRP A 14 49.27 -40.59 35.80
N ILE A 15 49.25 -39.75 36.83
CA ILE A 15 50.47 -39.18 37.42
C ILE A 15 51.09 -40.14 38.46
N GLY A 16 52.27 -40.65 38.15
CA GLY A 16 53.30 -40.98 39.15
C GLY A 16 53.98 -42.36 39.03
N LEU A 17 53.28 -43.40 38.60
CA LEU A 17 53.79 -44.79 38.64
C LEU A 17 53.81 -45.53 37.28
N PHE A 18 53.11 -45.04 36.25
CA PHE A 18 53.02 -45.74 34.96
C PHE A 18 53.88 -45.11 33.86
N ARG A 19 54.01 -43.77 33.82
CA ARG A 19 54.63 -43.05 32.68
C ARG A 19 56.05 -43.49 32.30
N ALA A 20 56.84 -43.97 33.26
CA ALA A 20 58.22 -44.40 33.02
C ALA A 20 58.36 -45.91 32.76
N ASP A 21 57.28 -46.67 32.96
CA ASP A 21 57.28 -48.13 33.06
C ASP A 21 56.37 -48.81 32.01
N VAL A 22 55.65 -48.03 31.19
CA VAL A 22 54.85 -48.50 30.05
C VAL A 22 55.19 -47.78 28.76
N ASP A 23 55.12 -48.51 27.65
CA ASP A 23 55.09 -47.98 26.29
C ASP A 23 53.66 -48.08 25.72
N PHE A 24 53.31 -47.23 24.77
CA PHE A 24 52.01 -47.29 24.10
C PHE A 24 52.14 -47.97 22.75
N ASP A 25 51.51 -49.14 22.61
CA ASP A 25 51.48 -49.89 21.36
C ASP A 25 50.15 -49.64 20.63
N MET A 26 50.24 -48.91 19.52
CA MET A 26 49.10 -48.60 18.66
C MET A 26 48.56 -49.80 17.88
N THR A 27 49.32 -50.90 17.79
CA THR A 27 48.93 -52.09 17.03
C THR A 27 48.03 -53.04 17.83
N LEU A 28 47.94 -52.82 19.15
CA LEU A 28 47.18 -53.67 20.06
C LEU A 28 45.80 -53.08 20.37
N GLY A 29 44.76 -53.87 20.11
CA GLY A 29 43.37 -53.46 20.34
C GLY A 29 42.89 -52.36 19.39
N LYS A 30 41.63 -51.96 19.54
CA LYS A 30 40.99 -50.96 18.65
C LYS A 30 41.58 -49.54 18.82
N PHE A 31 42.11 -49.24 20.00
CA PHE A 31 42.56 -47.89 20.37
C PHE A 31 44.05 -47.80 20.68
N GLY A 32 44.81 -48.88 20.53
CA GLY A 32 46.13 -49.02 21.13
C GLY A 32 46.03 -49.39 22.62
N ARG A 33 47.05 -50.06 23.15
CA ARG A 33 47.15 -50.47 24.55
C ARG A 33 48.49 -50.08 25.13
N TYR A 34 48.52 -49.86 26.45
CA TYR A 34 49.76 -49.69 27.19
C TYR A 34 50.36 -51.07 27.50
N VAL A 35 51.65 -51.22 27.23
CA VAL A 35 52.43 -52.46 27.44
C VAL A 35 53.60 -52.15 28.38
N SER A 36 54.01 -53.12 29.19
CA SER A 36 55.19 -52.94 30.06
C SER A 36 56.46 -52.80 29.21
N ASN A 37 57.31 -51.83 29.54
CA ASN A 37 58.60 -51.61 28.88
C ASN A 37 59.75 -52.46 29.46
N GLY A 38 59.41 -53.51 30.23
CA GLY A 38 60.37 -54.37 30.93
C GLY A 38 60.60 -54.00 32.40
N SER A 39 59.88 -53.00 32.92
CA SER A 39 59.91 -52.66 34.34
C SER A 39 59.30 -53.76 35.22
N ARG A 40 60.02 -54.13 36.28
CA ARG A 40 59.53 -55.08 37.31
C ARG A 40 58.57 -54.45 38.32
N ARG A 41 58.28 -53.15 38.19
CA ARG A 41 57.44 -52.38 39.12
C ARG A 41 55.96 -52.44 38.77
N ILE A 42 55.61 -52.90 37.57
CA ILE A 42 54.22 -53.02 37.12
C ILE A 42 53.80 -54.48 37.12
N ASP A 43 52.76 -54.76 37.89
CA ASP A 43 52.06 -56.03 37.87
C ASP A 43 51.09 -56.11 36.68
N ALA A 44 51.04 -57.27 36.02
CA ALA A 44 50.26 -57.47 34.80
C ALA A 44 48.74 -57.28 35.00
N MET A 45 48.22 -57.60 36.19
CA MET A 45 46.79 -57.43 36.51
C MET A 45 46.41 -55.95 36.61
N TYR A 46 47.31 -55.11 37.14
CA TYR A 46 47.10 -53.66 37.20
C TYR A 46 47.15 -53.00 35.82
N LEU A 47 48.02 -53.49 34.93
CA LEU A 47 48.11 -52.98 33.55
C LEU A 47 46.86 -53.31 32.73
N GLU A 48 46.29 -54.51 32.89
CA GLU A 48 45.06 -54.88 32.20
C GLU A 48 43.85 -54.05 32.67
N SER A 49 43.67 -53.90 33.99
CA SER A 49 42.60 -53.04 34.55
C SER A 49 42.75 -51.57 34.13
N PHE A 50 43.99 -51.11 33.93
CA PHE A 50 44.25 -49.78 33.39
C PHE A 50 43.86 -49.66 31.91
N ASN A 51 44.23 -50.65 31.09
CA ASN A 51 43.84 -50.71 29.68
C ASN A 51 42.32 -50.77 29.50
N GLU A 52 41.57 -51.47 30.37
CA GLU A 52 40.11 -51.47 30.35
C GLU A 52 39.52 -50.06 30.56
N LYS A 53 40.06 -49.29 31.51
CA LYS A 53 39.66 -47.90 31.76
C LYS A 53 40.01 -46.98 30.60
N TRP A 54 41.19 -47.17 30.01
CA TRP A 54 41.61 -46.47 28.79
C TRP A 54 40.68 -46.75 27.61
N GLU A 55 40.35 -48.02 27.35
CA GLU A 55 39.47 -48.39 26.24
C GLU A 55 38.04 -47.87 26.45
N ALA A 56 37.53 -47.91 27.68
CA ALA A 56 36.23 -47.31 28.02
C ALA A 56 36.24 -45.79 27.80
N TRP A 57 37.31 -45.11 28.22
CA TRP A 57 37.50 -43.69 28.00
C TRP A 57 37.57 -43.35 26.50
N ALA A 58 38.39 -44.07 25.74
CA ALA A 58 38.59 -43.84 24.31
C ALA A 58 37.29 -44.02 23.52
N ASN A 59 36.49 -45.06 23.85
CA ASN A 59 35.16 -45.25 23.27
C ASN A 59 34.22 -44.08 23.58
N ALA A 60 34.13 -43.67 24.85
CA ALA A 60 33.26 -42.57 25.26
C ALA A 60 33.68 -41.23 24.61
N TRP A 61 34.98 -40.99 24.53
CA TRP A 61 35.55 -39.81 23.88
C TRP A 61 35.22 -39.77 22.39
N GLN A 62 35.38 -40.88 21.66
CA GLN A 62 35.03 -40.94 20.23
C GLN A 62 33.55 -40.68 20.00
N HIS A 63 32.67 -41.24 20.84
CA HIS A 63 31.22 -40.99 20.74
C HIS A 63 30.88 -39.52 21.01
N GLN A 64 31.47 -38.90 22.04
CA GLN A 64 31.28 -37.48 22.31
C GLN A 64 31.82 -36.60 21.18
N GLN A 65 32.97 -36.96 20.60
CA GLN A 65 33.53 -36.22 19.48
C GLN A 65 32.61 -36.27 18.26
N ALA A 66 32.03 -37.43 17.94
CA ALA A 66 31.06 -37.56 16.86
C ALA A 66 29.85 -36.65 17.07
N LYS A 67 29.30 -36.63 18.30
CA LYS A 67 28.20 -35.73 18.67
C LYS A 67 28.57 -34.25 18.56
N VAL A 68 29.79 -33.88 18.94
CA VAL A 68 30.28 -32.51 18.81
C VAL A 68 30.36 -32.09 17.34
N GLU A 69 30.85 -32.96 16.45
CA GLU A 69 30.91 -32.65 15.01
C GLU A 69 29.52 -32.56 14.37
N GLU A 70 28.57 -33.41 14.78
CA GLU A 70 27.17 -33.31 14.35
C GLU A 70 26.52 -31.98 14.79
N LEU A 71 26.73 -31.59 16.05
CA LEU A 71 26.23 -30.32 16.58
C LEU A 71 26.86 -29.12 15.86
N LYS A 72 28.17 -29.15 15.58
CA LYS A 72 28.85 -28.10 14.80
C LYS A 72 28.27 -27.98 13.39
N ALA A 73 28.02 -29.10 12.71
CA ALA A 73 27.41 -29.10 11.38
C ALA A 73 26.01 -28.48 11.41
N THR A 74 25.21 -28.84 12.43
CA THR A 74 23.87 -28.30 12.63
C THR A 74 23.89 -26.79 12.91
N ILE A 75 24.78 -26.33 13.80
CA ILE A 75 24.95 -24.90 14.11
C ILE A 75 25.34 -24.12 12.87
N LYS A 76 26.27 -24.64 12.05
CA LYS A 76 26.67 -24.01 10.79
C LYS A 76 25.49 -23.89 9.82
N GLY A 77 24.67 -24.93 9.70
CA GLY A 77 23.45 -24.91 8.89
C GLY A 77 22.44 -23.87 9.39
N ASN A 78 22.20 -23.83 10.70
CA ASN A 78 21.32 -22.85 11.31
C ASN A 78 21.80 -21.41 11.12
N HIS A 79 23.11 -21.17 11.23
CA HIS A 79 23.70 -19.86 10.97
C HIS A 79 23.42 -19.39 9.53
N GLY A 80 23.55 -20.28 8.54
CA GLY A 80 23.18 -19.98 7.15
C GLY A 80 21.68 -19.66 6.98
N ARG A 81 20.80 -20.42 7.65
CA ARG A 81 19.35 -20.17 7.64
C ARG A 81 19.00 -18.81 8.27
N ILE A 82 19.66 -18.44 9.36
CA ILE A 82 19.47 -17.13 10.01
C ILE A 82 19.90 -16.00 9.08
N ALA A 83 21.07 -16.12 8.44
CA ALA A 83 21.54 -15.10 7.49
C ALA A 83 20.58 -14.89 6.32
N GLU A 84 20.00 -15.96 5.78
CA GLU A 84 19.00 -15.84 4.70
C GLU A 84 17.69 -15.22 5.21
N LEU A 85 17.24 -15.57 6.42
CA LEU A 85 16.07 -14.93 7.03
C LEU A 85 16.29 -13.43 7.23
N GLU A 86 17.46 -13.01 7.69
CA GLU A 86 17.81 -11.59 7.81
C GLU A 86 17.80 -10.88 6.46
N ARG A 87 18.36 -11.51 5.42
CA ARG A 87 18.34 -10.96 4.06
C ARG A 87 16.91 -10.80 3.54
N LEU A 88 16.07 -11.83 3.68
CA LEU A 88 14.66 -11.78 3.29
C LEU A 88 13.89 -10.71 4.07
N ASN A 89 14.17 -10.57 5.37
CA ASN A 89 13.52 -9.56 6.20
C ASN A 89 13.87 -8.14 5.75
N ARG A 90 15.14 -7.88 5.39
CA ARG A 90 15.57 -6.59 4.81
C ARG A 90 14.85 -6.29 3.49
N VAL A 91 14.78 -7.27 2.58
CA VAL A 91 14.09 -7.11 1.30
C VAL A 91 12.60 -6.81 1.50
N LYS A 92 11.93 -7.53 2.41
CA LYS A 92 10.52 -7.28 2.74
C LYS A 92 10.32 -5.90 3.36
N ALA A 93 11.18 -5.49 4.29
CA ALA A 93 11.11 -4.16 4.89
C ALA A 93 11.27 -3.06 3.84
N GLN A 94 12.18 -3.22 2.88
CA GLN A 94 12.35 -2.26 1.79
C GLN A 94 11.11 -2.18 0.90
N ALA A 95 10.57 -3.32 0.47
CA ALA A 95 9.35 -3.35 -0.34
C ALA A 95 8.16 -2.68 0.37
N ILE A 96 8.06 -2.86 1.69
CA ILE A 96 7.06 -2.16 2.50
C ILE A 96 7.29 -0.64 2.45
N ILE A 97 8.53 -0.17 2.62
CA ILE A 97 8.85 1.27 2.55
C ILE A 97 8.48 1.85 1.18
N ASP A 98 8.85 1.16 0.10
CA ASP A 98 8.58 1.62 -1.28
C ASP A 98 7.07 1.75 -1.53
N LEU A 99 6.28 0.75 -1.12
CA LEU A 99 4.82 0.79 -1.23
C LEU A 99 4.20 1.90 -0.37
N HIS A 100 4.73 2.16 0.83
CA HIS A 100 4.25 3.26 1.67
C HIS A 100 4.51 4.62 1.01
N GLN A 101 5.65 4.77 0.32
CA GLN A 101 5.97 5.99 -0.43
C GLN A 101 5.00 6.18 -1.60
N GLU A 102 4.76 5.14 -2.40
CA GLU A 102 3.83 5.19 -3.54
C GLU A 102 2.40 5.56 -3.09
N ILE A 103 1.91 4.96 -2.00
CA ILE A 103 0.59 5.30 -1.42
C ILE A 103 0.53 6.77 -1.00
N THR A 104 1.62 7.29 -0.44
CA THR A 104 1.70 8.69 0.00
C THR A 104 1.60 9.65 -1.19
N GLU A 105 2.33 9.37 -2.25
CA GLU A 105 2.31 10.16 -3.49
C GLU A 105 0.93 10.11 -4.17
N LEU A 106 0.32 8.93 -4.28
CA LEU A 106 -1.01 8.76 -4.85
C LEU A 106 -2.07 9.54 -4.05
N LYS A 107 -2.01 9.52 -2.72
CA LYS A 107 -2.93 10.32 -1.88
C LYS A 107 -2.75 11.82 -2.11
N ALA A 108 -1.51 12.29 -2.21
CA ALA A 108 -1.23 13.69 -2.48
C ALA A 108 -1.75 14.12 -3.87
N SER A 109 -1.53 13.28 -4.90
CA SER A 109 -2.04 13.51 -6.25
C SER A 109 -3.57 13.56 -6.28
N HIS A 110 -4.22 12.55 -5.69
CA HIS A 110 -5.68 12.49 -5.63
C HIS A 110 -6.29 13.68 -4.90
N HIS A 111 -5.67 14.13 -3.80
CA HIS A 111 -6.13 15.32 -3.09
C HIS A 111 -6.04 16.58 -3.99
N GLY A 112 -4.95 16.73 -4.75
CA GLY A 112 -4.81 17.79 -5.74
C GLY A 112 -5.90 17.78 -6.81
N GLU A 113 -6.22 16.60 -7.37
CA GLU A 113 -7.30 16.43 -8.34
C GLU A 113 -8.67 16.79 -7.77
N VAL A 114 -8.97 16.34 -6.54
CA VAL A 114 -10.24 16.63 -5.86
C VAL A 114 -10.41 18.14 -5.62
N ILE A 115 -9.34 18.82 -5.18
CA ILE A 115 -9.35 20.28 -5.06
C ILE A 115 -9.60 20.94 -6.41
N GLY A 116 -8.92 20.48 -7.47
CA GLY A 116 -9.13 20.97 -8.83
C GLY A 116 -10.58 20.84 -9.28
N HIS A 117 -11.18 19.65 -9.10
CA HIS A 117 -12.58 19.40 -9.41
C HIS A 117 -13.53 20.28 -8.58
N GLU A 118 -13.27 20.47 -7.28
CA GLU A 118 -14.10 21.32 -6.42
C GLU A 118 -14.09 22.78 -6.89
N VAL A 119 -12.91 23.31 -7.25
CA VAL A 119 -12.76 24.67 -7.79
C VAL A 119 -13.51 24.81 -9.10
N HIS A 120 -13.35 23.85 -10.03
CA HIS A 120 -14.07 23.86 -11.30
C HIS A 120 -15.58 23.78 -11.10
N PHE A 121 -16.06 22.93 -10.19
CA PHE A 121 -17.49 22.79 -9.90
C PHE A 121 -18.08 24.08 -9.32
N LYS A 122 -17.38 24.75 -8.41
CA LYS A 122 -17.78 26.06 -7.87
C LYS A 122 -17.91 27.10 -8.99
N LYS A 123 -16.94 27.16 -9.92
CA LYS A 123 -16.97 28.08 -11.06
C LYS A 123 -18.16 27.81 -11.99
N ILE A 124 -18.39 26.55 -12.36
CA ILE A 124 -19.53 26.16 -13.21
C ILE A 124 -20.85 26.54 -12.54
N LYS A 125 -20.98 26.32 -11.23
CA LYS A 125 -22.18 26.69 -10.49
C LYS A 125 -22.42 28.20 -10.50
N GLN A 126 -21.36 28.99 -10.32
CA GLN A 126 -21.43 30.45 -10.41
C GLN A 126 -21.89 30.90 -11.80
N GLU A 127 -21.25 30.40 -12.87
CA GLU A 127 -21.62 30.73 -14.25
C GLU A 127 -23.07 30.35 -14.57
N ARG A 128 -23.54 29.21 -14.04
CA ARG A 128 -24.95 28.79 -14.13
C ARG A 128 -25.87 29.79 -13.44
N ASP A 129 -25.55 30.20 -12.22
CA ASP A 129 -26.36 31.14 -11.43
C ASP A 129 -26.45 32.52 -12.12
N GLU A 130 -25.33 32.99 -12.69
CA GLU A 130 -25.28 34.23 -13.49
C GLU A 130 -26.13 34.13 -14.75
N LEU A 131 -26.03 33.04 -15.51
CA LEU A 131 -26.86 32.80 -16.69
C LEU A 131 -28.35 32.73 -16.33
N GLN A 132 -28.70 32.06 -15.23
CA GLN A 132 -30.08 31.98 -14.75
C GLN A 132 -30.64 33.36 -14.41
N ALA A 133 -29.84 34.23 -13.79
CA ALA A 133 -30.22 35.60 -13.49
C ALA A 133 -30.49 36.41 -14.77
N LEU A 134 -29.61 36.30 -15.78
CA LEU A 134 -29.77 36.97 -17.07
C LEU A 134 -31.04 36.51 -17.80
N TYR A 135 -31.28 35.20 -17.89
CA TYR A 135 -32.49 34.67 -18.53
C TYR A 135 -33.77 35.10 -17.83
N THR A 136 -33.76 35.11 -16.50
CA THR A 136 -34.89 35.60 -15.70
C THR A 136 -35.17 37.07 -16.00
N GLN A 137 -34.12 37.91 -16.03
CA GLN A 137 -34.25 39.33 -16.35
C GLN A 137 -34.74 39.57 -17.77
N GLN A 138 -34.28 38.78 -18.74
CA GLN A 138 -34.75 38.84 -20.12
C GLN A 138 -36.25 38.50 -20.20
N GLY A 139 -36.70 37.44 -19.53
CA GLY A 139 -38.11 37.08 -19.46
C GLY A 139 -39.00 38.19 -18.88
N ILE A 140 -38.53 38.85 -17.81
CA ILE A 140 -39.21 40.01 -17.23
C ILE A 140 -39.31 41.16 -18.24
N ASN A 141 -38.22 41.46 -18.96
CA ASN A 141 -38.19 42.54 -19.94
C ASN A 141 -39.13 42.26 -21.12
N MET A 142 -39.18 41.02 -21.60
CA MET A 142 -40.13 40.61 -22.64
C MET A 142 -41.58 40.78 -22.19
N LEU A 143 -41.90 40.40 -20.95
CA LEU A 143 -43.25 40.59 -20.40
C LEU A 143 -43.63 42.08 -20.27
N LYS A 144 -42.68 42.93 -19.85
CA LYS A 144 -42.88 44.38 -19.81
C LYS A 144 -43.11 44.96 -21.21
N LEU A 145 -42.35 44.51 -22.20
CA LEU A 145 -42.51 44.93 -23.58
C LEU A 145 -43.87 44.51 -24.14
N GLN A 146 -44.28 43.26 -23.90
CA GLN A 146 -45.60 42.74 -24.31
C GLN A 146 -46.71 43.64 -23.76
N LYS A 147 -46.70 43.95 -22.46
CA LYS A 147 -47.70 44.84 -21.84
C LYS A 147 -47.73 46.24 -22.47
N ARG A 148 -46.58 46.81 -22.83
CA ARG A 148 -46.51 48.12 -23.48
C ARG A 148 -47.07 48.08 -24.90
N VAL A 149 -46.77 47.02 -25.64
CA VAL A 149 -47.30 46.79 -27.00
C VAL A 149 -48.81 46.59 -26.96
N ASP A 150 -49.31 45.76 -26.04
CA ASP A 150 -50.75 45.51 -25.87
C ASP A 150 -51.51 46.81 -25.55
N ALA A 151 -50.95 47.66 -24.67
CA ALA A 151 -51.53 48.95 -24.34
C ALA A 151 -51.58 49.90 -25.55
N ALA A 152 -50.47 50.02 -26.28
CA ALA A 152 -50.39 50.88 -27.47
C ALA A 152 -51.33 50.41 -28.60
N LEU A 153 -51.46 49.09 -28.79
CA LEU A 153 -52.42 48.51 -29.74
C LEU A 153 -53.86 48.88 -29.38
N LYS A 154 -54.21 48.76 -28.09
CA LYS A 154 -55.56 49.10 -27.60
C LYS A 154 -55.88 50.59 -27.79
N GLU A 155 -54.94 51.48 -27.47
CA GLU A 155 -55.08 52.92 -27.70
C GLU A 155 -55.26 53.24 -29.19
N THR A 156 -54.45 52.62 -30.05
CA THR A 156 -54.54 52.79 -31.52
C THR A 156 -55.89 52.30 -32.03
N GLN A 157 -56.39 51.16 -31.52
CA GLN A 157 -57.67 50.60 -31.92
C GLN A 157 -58.84 51.52 -31.54
N PHE A 158 -58.81 52.13 -30.34
CA PHE A 158 -59.80 53.13 -29.95
C PHE A 158 -59.73 54.38 -30.84
N ALA A 159 -58.54 54.87 -31.15
CA ALA A 159 -58.37 56.04 -32.03
C ALA A 159 -58.92 55.77 -33.45
N LEU A 160 -58.65 54.59 -34.01
CA LEU A 160 -59.19 54.20 -35.32
C LEU A 160 -60.72 54.05 -35.29
N GLN A 161 -61.28 53.45 -34.24
CA GLN A 161 -62.72 53.31 -34.10
C GLN A 161 -63.42 54.68 -34.03
N TYR A 162 -62.86 55.62 -33.28
CA TYR A 162 -63.36 57.00 -33.22
C TYR A 162 -63.38 57.67 -34.60
N VAL A 163 -62.30 57.54 -35.37
CA VAL A 163 -62.22 58.08 -36.75
C VAL A 163 -63.24 57.42 -37.67
N GLU A 164 -63.43 56.10 -37.57
CA GLU A 164 -64.43 55.39 -38.37
C GLU A 164 -65.85 55.88 -38.06
N GLU A 165 -66.19 56.03 -36.78
CA GLU A 165 -67.50 56.51 -36.32
C GLU A 165 -67.78 57.95 -36.79
N ASP A 166 -66.79 58.85 -36.68
CA ASP A 166 -66.90 60.24 -37.16
C ASP A 166 -67.13 60.30 -38.68
N MET A 167 -66.33 59.56 -39.45
CA MET A 167 -66.46 59.51 -40.91
C MET A 167 -67.81 58.93 -41.34
N ARG A 168 -68.31 57.90 -40.64
CA ARG A 168 -69.63 57.32 -40.88
C ARG A 168 -70.75 58.34 -40.62
N GLY A 169 -70.67 59.07 -39.50
CA GLY A 169 -71.64 60.13 -39.18
C GLY A 169 -71.67 61.24 -40.22
N ASN A 170 -70.49 61.71 -40.65
CA ASN A 170 -70.37 62.71 -41.72
C ASN A 170 -71.00 62.23 -43.04
N HIS A 171 -70.78 60.97 -43.40
CA HIS A 171 -71.37 60.37 -44.60
C HIS A 171 -72.90 60.28 -44.53
N GLU A 172 -73.46 59.89 -43.39
CA GLU A 172 -74.92 59.85 -43.20
C GLU A 172 -75.53 61.25 -43.27
N PHE A 173 -74.87 62.25 -42.69
CA PHE A 173 -75.31 63.64 -42.77
C PHE A 173 -75.38 64.13 -44.23
N LEU A 174 -74.32 63.87 -45.01
CA LEU A 174 -74.28 64.23 -46.44
C LEU A 174 -75.39 63.54 -47.24
N LYS A 175 -75.61 62.23 -47.01
CA LYS A 175 -76.73 61.50 -47.64
C LYS A 175 -78.08 62.14 -47.32
N MET A 176 -78.33 62.50 -46.06
CA MET A 176 -79.57 63.17 -45.65
C MET A 176 -79.74 64.54 -46.31
N ALA A 177 -78.67 65.34 -46.40
CA ALA A 177 -78.69 66.64 -47.08
C ALA A 177 -79.00 66.49 -48.59
N MET A 178 -78.41 65.48 -49.24
CA MET A 178 -78.70 65.17 -50.65
C MET A 178 -80.16 64.74 -50.85
N ILE A 179 -80.70 63.86 -49.99
CA ILE A 179 -82.10 63.44 -50.08
C ILE A 179 -83.05 64.64 -49.91
N ARG A 180 -82.78 65.55 -48.97
CA ARG A 180 -83.60 66.76 -48.76
C ARG A 180 -83.57 67.69 -49.96
N THR A 181 -82.40 67.90 -50.55
CA THR A 181 -82.25 68.76 -51.74
C THR A 181 -82.95 68.16 -52.96
N PHE A 182 -82.81 66.86 -53.21
CA PHE A 182 -83.57 66.19 -54.28
C PHE A 182 -85.08 66.27 -54.07
N LYS A 183 -85.58 66.03 -52.85
CA LYS A 183 -87.02 66.19 -52.54
C LYS A 183 -87.53 67.61 -52.76
N ALA A 184 -86.72 68.63 -52.49
CA ALA A 184 -87.09 70.02 -52.71
C ALA A 184 -87.14 70.38 -54.22
N LEU A 185 -86.40 69.66 -55.07
CA LEU A 185 -86.44 69.83 -56.53
C LEU A 185 -87.63 69.12 -57.21
N GLU A 186 -88.31 68.22 -56.50
CA GLU A 186 -89.50 67.49 -57.00
C GLU A 186 -90.84 68.22 -56.73
N GLN A 187 -90.81 69.40 -56.07
CA GLN A 187 -91.98 70.27 -55.82
C GLN A 187 -92.07 71.39 -56.86
#